data_AF-A0A2U0RYC7-F1
#
_entry.id   AF-A0A2U0RYC7-F1
#
_cell.length_a   1.000
_cell.length_b   1.000
_cell.length_c   1.000
_cell.angle_alpha   90.00
_cell.angle_beta   90.00
_cell.angle_gamma   90.00
#
_symmetry.space_group_name_H-M   'P 1'
#
loop_
_entity.id
_entity.type
_entity.pdbx_description
1 polymer ?
#
loop_
_entity_poly.entity_id
_entity_poly.type
_entity_poly.pdbx_seq_one_letter_code
_entity_poly.pdbx_strand_id
1 'polypeptide(L)' 'MSEKKMFDVKCTECGKATTVPFEPTKGKPVYCRTCFSKRRSNQAERPVLSNKFDMKNAWAIRSDKRQKRKENHSIFQRT' A
#
# COMPACT_ATOMS: atom_id res chain seq x y z
N MET A 1 -16.77 12.13 27.39
CA MET A 1 -15.76 12.80 26.56
C MET A 1 -14.47 11.98 26.68
N SER A 2 -13.95 11.41 25.60
CA SER A 2 -12.73 10.58 25.65
C SER A 2 -11.51 11.44 25.36
N GLU A 3 -10.59 11.56 26.32
CA GLU A 3 -9.43 12.44 26.27
C GLU A 3 -8.33 11.80 25.39
N LYS A 4 -8.00 12.44 24.26
CA LYS A 4 -6.96 11.94 23.34
C LYS A 4 -5.59 12.27 23.91
N LYS A 5 -4.89 11.24 24.41
CA LYS A 5 -3.50 11.38 24.86
C LYS A 5 -2.56 11.63 23.67
N MET A 6 -1.65 12.58 23.86
CA MET A 6 -0.59 12.94 22.92
C MET A 6 0.69 12.22 23.32
N PHE A 7 1.39 11.60 22.37
CA PHE A 7 2.60 10.82 22.61
C PHE A 7 3.79 11.45 21.87
N ASP A 8 4.90 11.65 22.58
CA ASP A 8 6.13 12.17 21.99
C ASP A 8 6.97 11.05 21.39
N VAL A 9 7.29 11.20 20.09
CA VAL A 9 7.99 10.18 19.30
C VAL A 9 9.01 10.84 18.37
N LYS A 10 10.13 10.15 18.12
CA LYS A 10 11.13 10.59 17.14
C LYS A 10 10.76 10.09 15.74
N CYS A 11 10.78 10.99 14.75
CA CYS A 11 10.59 10.63 13.35
C CYS A 11 11.69 9.67 12.88
N THR A 12 11.31 8.56 12.27
CA THR A 12 12.24 7.54 11.77
C THR A 12 13.09 8.00 10.58
N GLU A 13 12.64 9.00 9.82
CA GLU A 13 13.39 9.50 8.65
C GLU A 13 14.30 10.68 8.95
N CYS A 14 13.84 11.63 9.77
CA CYS A 14 14.57 12.88 10.01
C CYS A 14 15.02 13.07 11.46
N GLY A 15 14.66 12.16 12.37
CA GLY A 15 15.07 12.21 13.78
C GLY A 15 14.41 13.29 14.63
N LYS A 16 13.55 14.14 14.06
CA LYS A 16 12.88 15.22 14.79
C LYS A 16 11.88 14.68 15.80
N ALA A 17 11.79 15.32 16.97
CA ALA A 17 10.75 15.05 17.96
C ALA A 17 9.39 15.54 17.44
N THR A 18 8.37 14.69 17.52
CA THR A 18 7.00 14.99 17.08
C THR A 18 5.98 14.36 18.00
N THR A 19 4.88 15.08 18.21
CA THR A 19 3.78 14.61 19.03
C THR A 19 2.68 14.02 18.16
N VAL A 20 2.25 12.79 18.45
CA VAL A 20 1.24 12.05 17.69
C VAL A 20 0.05 11.64 18.57
N PRO A 21 -1.18 11.58 18.03
CA PRO A 21 -2.38 11.24 18.79
C PRO A 21 -2.62 9.72 18.94
N PHE A 22 -1.63 8.90 18.59
CA PHE A 22 -1.70 7.44 18.62
C PHE A 22 -0.48 6.88 19.32
N GLU A 23 -0.67 5.73 19.98
CA GLU A 23 0.42 5.04 20.64
C GLU A 23 1.37 4.42 19.60
N PRO A 24 2.68 4.71 19.64
CA PRO A 24 3.64 4.13 18.71
C PRO A 24 3.75 2.63 18.94
N THR A 25 3.39 1.83 17.94
CA THR A 25 3.46 0.36 18.01
C THR A 25 4.78 -0.15 17.46
N LYS A 26 5.41 -1.10 18.16
CA LYS A 26 6.65 -1.75 17.72
C LYS A 26 6.41 -2.43 16.37
N GLY A 27 7.20 -2.05 15.35
CA GLY A 27 7.08 -2.55 13.97
C GLY A 27 6.46 -1.57 12.96
N LYS A 28 5.80 -0.48 13.39
CA LYS A 28 5.33 0.58 12.48
C LYS A 28 6.20 1.83 12.60
N PRO A 29 6.77 2.33 11.48
CA PRO A 29 7.58 3.54 11.51
C PRO A 29 6.71 4.78 11.72
N VAL A 30 7.14 5.67 12.61
CA VAL A 30 6.48 6.96 12.88
C VAL A 30 7.18 8.06 12.09
N TYR A 31 6.38 8.92 11.47
CA TYR A 31 6.86 10.02 10.62
C TYR A 31 6.28 11.36 11.07
N CYS A 32 7.06 12.42 10.91
CA CYS A 32 6.58 13.79 11.05
C CYS A 32 5.68 14.20 9.88
N ARG A 33 4.92 15.29 10.03
CA ARG A 33 3.97 15.77 9.02
C ARG A 33 4.59 15.96 7.62
N THR A 34 5.85 16.43 7.56
CA THR A 34 6.55 16.67 6.30
C THR A 34 7.00 15.37 5.62
N CYS A 35 7.66 14.47 6.37
CA CYS A 35 8.05 13.14 5.90
C CYS A 35 6.84 12.31 5.45
N PHE A 36 5.76 12.34 6.23
CA PHE A 36 4.52 11.64 5.90
C PHE A 36 3.89 12.16 4.60
N SER A 37 3.89 13.47 4.37
CA SER A 37 3.39 14.05 3.11
C SER A 37 4.28 13.68 1.92
N LYS A 38 5.61 13.70 2.07
CA LYS A 38 6.56 13.28 1.01
C LYS A 38 6.39 11.81 0.62
N ARG A 39 6.18 10.91 1.59
CA ARG A 39 5.89 9.50 1.28
C ARG A 39 4.54 9.32 0.60
N ARG A 40 3.52 10.07 1.01
CA ARG A 40 2.19 10.00 0.37
C ARG A 40 2.23 10.50 -1.07
N SER A 41 2.99 11.55 -1.38
CA SER A 41 3.14 12.02 -2.76
C SER A 41 3.84 11.00 -3.64
N ASN A 42 4.88 10.31 -3.14
CA ASN A 42 5.56 9.27 -3.93
C ASN A 42 4.69 8.02 -4.16
N GLN A 43 3.63 7.82 -3.38
CA GLN A 43 2.62 6.80 -3.66
C GLN A 43 1.59 7.22 -4.72
N ALA A 44 1.53 8.49 -5.11
CA ALA A 44 0.72 8.94 -6.24
C ALA A 44 1.32 8.52 -7.59
N GLU A 45 2.62 8.17 -7.61
CA GLU A 45 3.33 7.64 -8.77
C GLU A 45 3.19 6.13 -8.92
N ARG A 46 2.82 5.41 -7.84
CA ARG A 46 2.15 4.13 -8.05
C ARG A 46 0.90 4.51 -8.81
N PRO A 47 0.66 4.00 -10.03
CA PRO A 47 -0.63 4.20 -10.65
C PRO A 47 -1.60 3.70 -9.60
N VAL A 48 -2.38 4.64 -9.03
CA VAL A 48 -3.69 4.31 -8.53
C VAL A 48 -4.28 3.67 -9.77
N LEU A 49 -4.23 2.33 -9.85
CA LEU A 49 -5.18 1.57 -10.64
C LEU A 49 -6.48 2.00 -9.99
N SER A 50 -6.95 3.15 -10.46
CA SER A 50 -8.20 3.71 -10.05
C SER A 50 -9.12 2.55 -10.26
N ASN A 51 -9.91 2.24 -9.24
CA ASN A 51 -11.10 1.43 -9.45
C ASN A 51 -12.11 2.20 -10.36
N LYS A 52 -11.63 3.00 -11.32
CA LYS A 52 -12.29 3.19 -12.61
C LYS A 52 -12.15 1.86 -13.32
N PHE A 53 -13.25 1.14 -13.33
CA PHE A 53 -13.48 0.04 -14.24
C PHE A 53 -13.14 0.55 -15.66
N ASP A 54 -11.92 0.24 -16.14
CA ASP A 54 -11.44 0.70 -17.44
C ASP A 54 -12.14 -0.15 -18.50
N MET A 55 -13.33 0.28 -18.92
CA MET A 55 -14.24 -0.47 -19.78
C MET A 55 -13.57 -0.95 -21.08
N LYS A 56 -12.52 -0.24 -21.54
CA LYS A 56 -11.74 -0.56 -22.74
C LYS A 56 -10.63 -1.59 -22.51
N ASN A 57 -10.13 -1.75 -21.28
CA ASN A 57 -9.08 -2.74 -20.96
C ASN A 57 -9.64 -3.95 -20.19
N ALA A 58 -10.95 -3.98 -19.90
CA ALA A 58 -11.63 -5.09 -19.25
C ALA A 58 -11.50 -6.45 -20.00
N TRP A 59 -11.34 -6.42 -21.33
CA TRP A 59 -11.10 -7.64 -22.13
C TRP A 59 -9.68 -8.21 -21.94
N ALA A 60 -8.68 -7.36 -21.68
CA ALA A 60 -7.29 -7.76 -21.50
C ALA A 60 -7.06 -8.54 -20.18
N ILE A 61 -7.95 -8.37 -19.20
CA ILE A 61 -7.88 -9.09 -17.91
C ILE A 61 -8.39 -10.54 -18.06
N ARG A 62 -9.24 -10.82 -19.05
CA ARG A 62 -9.92 -12.11 -19.22
C ARG A 62 -9.12 -13.09 -20.09
N SER A 63 -8.26 -12.60 -20.98
CA SER A 63 -7.38 -13.41 -21.84
C SER A 63 -6.25 -14.09 -21.08
N ASP A 64 -5.62 -13.40 -20.12
CA ASP A 64 -4.43 -13.90 -19.40
C ASP A 64 -4.76 -15.10 -18.49
N LYS A 65 -5.90 -15.08 -17.78
CA LYS A 65 -6.36 -16.21 -16.95
C LYS A 65 -6.68 -17.47 -17.76
N ARG A 66 -6.98 -17.37 -19.07
CA ARG A 66 -7.26 -18.53 -19.91
C ARG A 66 -5.98 -19.27 -20.32
N GLN A 67 -4.88 -18.56 -20.48
CA GLN A 67 -3.59 -19.13 -20.87
C GLN A 67 -2.94 -19.87 -19.69
N LYS A 68 -2.95 -19.25 -18.49
CA LYS A 68 -2.42 -19.86 -17.26
C LYS A 68 -3.17 -21.14 -16.85
N ARG A 69 -4.48 -21.23 -17.12
CA ARG A 69 -5.29 -22.43 -16.84
C ARG A 69 -4.96 -23.60 -17.78
N LYS A 70 -4.54 -23.32 -19.02
CA LYS A 70 -4.05 -24.36 -19.96
C LYS A 70 -2.67 -24.89 -19.56
N GLU A 71 -1.79 -24.01 -19.09
CA GLU A 71 -0.44 -24.38 -18.64
C GLU A 71 -0.48 -25.25 -17.36
N ASN A 72 -1.28 -24.86 -16.35
CA ASN A 72 -1.46 -25.66 -15.14
C ASN A 72 -2.15 -27.01 -15.40
N HIS A 73 -3.06 -27.10 -16.38
CA HIS A 73 -3.70 -28.37 -16.77
C HIS A 73 -2.77 -29.28 -17.59
N SER A 74 -1.74 -28.70 -18.24
CA SER A 74 -0.71 -29.45 -18.97
C SER A 74 0.39 -30.01 -18.07
N ILE A 75 0.59 -29.44 -16.87
CA ILE A 75 1.62 -29.89 -15.91
C ILE A 75 1.17 -31.19 -15.20
N PHE A 76 -0.13 -31.35 -14.91
CA PHE A 76 -0.67 -32.51 -14.19
C PHE A 76 -0.87 -33.76 -15.07
N GLN A 77 -0.59 -33.67 -16.38
CA GLN A 77 -0.75 -34.78 -17.35
C GLN A 77 0.61 -35.33 -17.84
N ARG A 78 1.73 -34.93 -17.22
CA ARG A 78 3.09 -35.33 -17.61
C ARG A 78 3.85 -36.12 -16.51
N THR A 79 3.14 -36.63 -15.50
CA THR A 79 3.65 -37.62 -14.54
C THR A 79 2.88 -38.92 -14.67
#